data_AF-A0A7S4SHH9-F1
#
_entry.id   AF-A0A7S4SHH9-F1
#
_cell.length_a   1.000
_cell.length_b   1.000
_cell.length_c   1.000
_cell.angle_alpha   90.00
_cell.angle_beta   90.00
_cell.angle_gamma   90.00
#
_symmetry.space_group_name_H-M   'P 1'
#
loop_
_entity.id
_entity.type
_entity.pdbx_description
1 polymer ?
#
loop_
_entity_poly.entity_id
_entity_poly.type
_entity_poly.pdbx_seq_one_letter_code
_entity_poly.pdbx_strand_id
1 'polypeptide(L)'
;RRPMPALLFGIAASARARRGVPKAVRLRGGPSGPPAGAASALAAGGTGGAGADPAERGREEQLRAVAENGYALEGLSADLRADPEVVRTAVANAGSALQYAAPALRSDRELVKVAVAQDGYALSYAAEALQGDREVVEAAVAQTGFALQFAAPALRSDPEVVKAAVLDSPHALQHASETALASREVVLAAVARNGGALQYAAEGLRADREIVKRATAQFGGALRHAAPALQTDPQLLRTAKRAEKRSVLRWNVILGISGLLLSVRRAVRWLTSWRRRSR
;
A
#
# COMPACT_ATOMS: atom_id res chain seq x y z
N ARG A 1 9.81 29.39 -32.91
CA ARG A 1 9.98 30.04 -31.58
C ARG A 1 8.65 30.62 -31.11
N ARG A 2 7.95 29.96 -30.18
CA ARG A 2 7.13 30.52 -29.07
C ARG A 2 6.62 29.33 -28.23
N PRO A 3 6.38 29.50 -26.91
CA PRO A 3 6.51 28.38 -25.96
C PRO A 3 5.21 27.60 -25.72
N MET A 4 5.38 26.33 -25.36
CA MET A 4 4.31 25.50 -24.77
C MET A 4 4.11 25.87 -23.30
N PRO A 5 2.87 25.88 -22.77
CA PRO A 5 2.64 26.00 -21.34
C PRO A 5 2.96 24.68 -20.63
N ALA A 6 3.83 24.74 -19.61
CA ALA A 6 4.02 23.62 -18.70
C ALA A 6 2.79 23.48 -17.79
N LEU A 7 2.21 22.27 -17.72
CA LEU A 7 1.17 21.93 -16.76
C LEU A 7 1.65 20.80 -15.86
N LEU A 8 1.91 21.18 -14.60
CA LEU A 8 2.26 20.29 -13.50
C LEU A 8 1.13 19.28 -13.24
N PHE A 9 1.42 17.99 -13.38
CA PHE A 9 0.51 16.94 -12.92
C PHE A 9 0.76 16.65 -11.43
N GLY A 10 -0.07 17.26 -10.58
CA GLY A 10 -0.13 16.92 -9.17
C GLY A 10 -0.66 15.49 -8.96
N ILE A 11 0.05 14.71 -8.16
CA ILE A 11 -0.33 13.33 -7.82
C ILE A 11 -1.44 13.36 -6.77
N ALA A 12 -2.68 13.12 -7.18
CA ALA A 12 -3.82 12.97 -6.28
C ALA A 12 -3.99 11.50 -5.87
N ALA A 13 -3.40 11.11 -4.74
CA ALA A 13 -3.57 9.78 -4.15
C ALA A 13 -5.05 9.54 -3.80
N SER A 14 -5.69 8.59 -4.49
CA SER A 14 -7.09 8.22 -4.25
C SER A 14 -7.18 7.04 -3.28
N ALA A 15 -7.22 7.34 -1.99
CA ALA A 15 -7.53 6.34 -0.96
C ALA A 15 -8.91 5.73 -1.20
N ARG A 16 -9.00 4.39 -1.32
CA ARG A 16 -10.28 3.67 -1.39
C ARG A 16 -10.37 2.63 -0.29
N ALA A 17 -10.95 3.05 0.84
CA ALA A 17 -11.21 2.19 1.99
C ALA A 17 -12.00 0.93 1.60
N ARG A 18 -11.50 -0.25 1.98
CA ARG A 18 -12.25 -1.51 1.92
C ARG A 18 -13.13 -1.61 3.16
N ARG A 19 -14.44 -1.81 2.96
CA ARG A 19 -15.36 -2.26 4.02
C ARG A 19 -15.36 -3.79 4.02
N GLY A 20 -15.20 -4.41 5.19
CA GLY A 20 -15.22 -5.86 5.32
C GLY A 20 -15.05 -6.33 6.76
N VAL A 21 -16.11 -6.18 7.57
CA VAL A 21 -16.16 -6.72 8.95
C VAL A 21 -16.86 -8.08 8.93
N PRO A 22 -16.25 -9.16 9.43
CA PRO A 22 -16.96 -10.36 9.87
C PRO A 22 -17.42 -10.22 11.33
N LYS A 23 -18.58 -10.78 11.65
CA LYS A 23 -19.23 -10.67 12.97
C LYS A 23 -18.61 -11.64 13.98
N ALA A 24 -18.34 -11.19 15.20
CA ALA A 24 -18.11 -12.08 16.33
C ALA A 24 -19.42 -12.70 16.83
N VAL A 25 -19.38 -13.99 17.17
CA VAL A 25 -20.53 -14.78 17.64
C VAL A 25 -20.84 -14.48 19.10
N ARG A 26 -22.12 -14.23 19.43
CA ARG A 26 -22.59 -14.15 20.82
C ARG A 26 -22.90 -15.55 21.35
N LEU A 27 -22.31 -15.92 22.50
CA LEU A 27 -22.79 -16.99 23.36
C LEU A 27 -22.71 -16.57 24.83
N ARG A 28 -23.86 -16.29 25.44
CA ARG A 28 -24.24 -16.70 26.82
C ARG A 28 -25.68 -16.26 27.10
N GLY A 29 -26.44 -17.14 27.77
CA GLY A 29 -27.78 -16.83 28.26
C GLY A 29 -27.75 -16.07 29.60
N GLY A 30 -28.91 -15.51 29.97
CA GLY A 30 -29.23 -15.16 31.36
C GLY A 30 -29.79 -16.39 32.11
N PRO A 31 -30.67 -16.24 33.14
CA PRO A 31 -31.27 -15.02 33.72
C PRO A 31 -30.35 -14.39 34.81
N SER A 32 -30.73 -13.50 35.75
CA SER A 32 -32.03 -12.91 36.16
C SER A 32 -31.85 -11.52 36.81
N GLY A 33 -32.96 -10.85 37.15
CA GLY A 33 -33.05 -9.82 38.21
C GLY A 33 -34.40 -9.97 38.94
N PRO A 34 -34.92 -8.96 39.67
CA PRO A 34 -34.33 -7.74 40.28
C PRO A 34 -34.68 -7.74 41.83
N PRO A 35 -34.82 -6.64 42.62
CA PRO A 35 -34.75 -5.21 42.35
C PRO A 35 -33.96 -4.34 43.37
N ALA A 36 -34.14 -3.02 43.24
CA ALA A 36 -33.43 -1.93 43.90
C ALA A 36 -33.65 -1.79 45.42
N GLY A 37 -32.67 -1.16 46.08
CA GLY A 37 -32.78 -0.57 47.41
C GLY A 37 -31.65 0.44 47.62
N ALA A 38 -31.97 1.66 48.05
CA ALA A 38 -30.98 2.71 48.30
C ALA A 38 -30.49 2.68 49.75
N ALA A 39 -29.18 2.86 49.97
CA ALA A 39 -28.64 3.26 51.26
C ALA A 39 -27.30 3.98 51.08
N SER A 40 -27.15 5.14 51.73
CA SER A 40 -25.89 5.84 51.93
C SER A 40 -25.24 5.34 53.22
N ALA A 41 -23.93 5.08 53.23
CA ALA A 41 -23.09 5.25 54.42
C ALA A 41 -21.60 5.07 54.11
N LEU A 42 -20.80 5.87 54.83
CA LEU A 42 -19.35 5.80 54.91
C LEU A 42 -18.83 4.43 55.37
N ALA A 43 -17.74 3.97 54.77
CA ALA A 43 -16.78 3.09 55.43
C ALA A 43 -15.35 3.41 54.92
N ALA A 44 -14.48 3.86 55.83
CA ALA A 44 -13.06 3.97 55.56
C ALA A 44 -12.42 2.56 55.60
N GLY A 45 -11.44 2.32 54.73
CA GLY A 45 -10.78 1.02 54.62
C GLY A 45 -9.77 1.02 53.48
N GLY A 46 -8.64 1.71 53.66
CA GLY A 46 -7.62 1.79 52.63
C GLY A 46 -6.82 0.49 52.49
N THR A 47 -6.52 0.12 51.25
CA THR A 47 -5.39 -0.75 50.91
C THR A 47 -4.76 -0.27 49.60
N GLY A 48 -3.44 -0.36 49.48
CA GLY A 48 -2.79 -0.46 48.17
C GLY A 48 -2.55 0.82 47.36
N GLY A 49 -2.59 2.01 47.95
CA GLY A 49 -2.02 3.23 47.35
C GLY A 49 -0.49 3.23 47.33
N ALA A 50 0.14 2.10 46.96
CA ALA A 50 1.59 1.97 46.83
C ALA A 50 2.01 2.68 45.54
N GLY A 51 2.87 3.70 45.66
CA GLY A 51 3.32 4.46 44.51
C GLY A 51 4.16 3.59 43.58
N ALA A 52 3.70 3.44 42.33
CA ALA A 52 4.54 2.93 41.25
C ALA A 52 5.86 3.73 41.22
N ASP A 53 6.98 3.02 41.07
CA ASP A 53 8.31 3.62 41.03
C ASP A 53 8.33 4.75 39.99
N PRO A 54 8.98 5.91 40.23
CA PRO A 54 9.19 6.91 39.17
C PRO A 54 9.69 6.32 37.85
N ALA A 55 10.52 5.26 37.90
CA ALA A 55 10.97 4.52 36.73
C ALA A 55 9.85 3.72 36.05
N GLU A 56 8.95 3.08 36.81
CA GLU A 56 7.79 2.35 36.27
C GLU A 56 6.78 3.29 35.61
N ARG A 57 6.50 4.45 36.23
CA ARG A 57 5.65 5.49 35.62
C ARG A 57 6.23 6.03 34.32
N GLY A 58 7.54 6.31 34.30
CA GLY A 58 8.24 6.70 33.07
C GLY A 58 8.15 5.62 31.98
N ARG A 59 8.24 4.33 32.35
CA ARG A 59 8.04 3.21 31.42
C ARG A 59 6.60 3.15 30.90
N GLU A 60 5.58 3.27 31.75
CA GLU A 60 4.17 3.29 31.30
C GLU A 60 3.86 4.43 30.33
N GLU A 61 4.39 5.63 30.59
CA GLU A 61 4.26 6.78 29.69
C GLU A 61 4.95 6.55 28.34
N GLN A 62 6.16 5.96 28.35
CA GLN A 62 6.88 5.56 27.13
C GLN A 62 6.11 4.49 26.33
N LEU A 63 5.52 3.49 27.00
CA LEU A 63 4.70 2.46 26.35
C LEU A 63 3.43 3.04 25.72
N ARG A 64 2.77 4.00 26.38
CA ARG A 64 1.64 4.74 25.79
C ARG A 64 2.07 5.54 24.56
N ALA A 65 3.20 6.24 24.63
CA ALA A 65 3.72 7.00 23.50
C ALA A 65 4.00 6.10 22.28
N VAL A 66 4.55 4.89 22.48
CA VAL A 66 4.73 3.88 21.42
C VAL A 66 3.41 3.37 20.85
N ALA A 67 2.40 3.14 21.69
CA ALA A 67 1.08 2.68 21.26
C ALA A 67 0.34 3.73 20.41
N GLU A 68 0.49 5.02 20.74
CA GLU A 68 -0.07 6.13 19.97
C GLU A 68 0.74 6.41 18.68
N ASN A 69 2.06 6.35 18.75
CA ASN A 69 2.97 6.61 17.63
C ASN A 69 4.16 5.64 17.63
N GLY A 70 4.17 4.68 16.69
CA GLY A 70 5.23 3.68 16.60
C GLY A 70 6.66 4.25 16.42
N TYR A 71 6.79 5.46 15.87
CA TYR A 71 8.10 6.12 15.72
C TYR A 71 8.71 6.60 17.06
N ALA A 72 7.93 6.65 18.15
CA ALA A 72 8.45 6.98 19.48
C ALA A 72 9.51 5.98 19.98
N LEU A 73 9.59 4.79 19.36
CA LEU A 73 10.62 3.78 19.60
C LEU A 73 12.06 4.30 19.43
N GLU A 74 12.28 5.31 18.57
CA GLU A 74 13.60 5.95 18.37
C GLU A 74 14.20 6.51 19.66
N GLY A 75 13.36 7.17 20.47
CA GLY A 75 13.77 7.87 21.70
C GLY A 75 13.93 6.97 22.93
N LEU A 76 13.68 5.66 22.81
CA LEU A 76 13.72 4.75 23.96
C LEU A 76 15.12 4.22 24.26
N SER A 77 15.30 3.68 25.48
CA SER A 77 16.51 2.97 25.87
C SER A 77 16.79 1.77 24.96
N ALA A 78 18.05 1.30 24.95
CA ALA A 78 18.43 0.12 24.19
C ALA A 78 17.63 -1.13 24.64
N ASP A 79 17.35 -1.25 25.93
CA ASP A 79 16.60 -2.37 26.52
C ASP A 79 15.16 -2.41 26.00
N LEU A 80 14.47 -1.27 25.95
CA LEU A 80 13.10 -1.18 25.41
C LEU A 80 13.06 -1.37 23.88
N ARG A 81 14.14 -1.03 23.17
CA ARG A 81 14.31 -1.36 21.74
C ARG A 81 14.68 -2.83 21.49
N ALA A 82 15.03 -3.57 22.54
CA ALA A 82 15.25 -5.01 22.52
C ALA A 82 14.09 -5.83 23.11
N ASP A 83 13.09 -5.17 23.74
CA ASP A 83 11.87 -5.78 24.26
C ASP A 83 10.91 -6.13 23.10
N PRO A 84 10.64 -7.44 22.83
CA PRO A 84 9.83 -7.86 21.69
C PRO A 84 8.41 -7.27 21.70
N GLU A 85 7.81 -7.07 22.87
CA GLU A 85 6.40 -6.66 22.97
C GLU A 85 6.26 -5.14 22.77
N VAL A 86 7.25 -4.36 23.20
CA VAL A 86 7.33 -2.92 22.90
C VAL A 86 7.51 -2.70 21.41
N VAL A 87 8.44 -3.42 20.78
CA VAL A 87 8.68 -3.30 19.34
C VAL A 87 7.49 -3.83 18.54
N ARG A 88 6.85 -4.94 18.95
CA ARG A 88 5.61 -5.45 18.32
C ARG A 88 4.50 -4.40 18.34
N THR A 89 4.34 -3.70 19.47
CA THR A 89 3.36 -2.61 19.61
C THR A 89 3.69 -1.43 18.67
N ALA A 90 4.96 -1.02 18.62
CA ALA A 90 5.44 0.04 17.72
C ALA A 90 5.18 -0.29 16.25
N VAL A 91 5.56 -1.50 15.84
CA VAL A 91 5.50 -2.01 14.47
C VAL A 91 4.05 -2.23 14.01
N ALA A 92 3.16 -2.67 14.90
CA ALA A 92 1.73 -2.80 14.60
C ALA A 92 1.04 -1.44 14.36
N ASN A 93 1.53 -0.36 14.98
CA ASN A 93 1.10 1.02 14.69
C ASN A 93 1.73 1.51 13.37
N ALA A 94 3.06 1.43 13.25
CA ALA A 94 3.82 1.88 12.08
C ALA A 94 4.91 0.86 11.70
N GLY A 95 4.74 0.13 10.59
CA GLY A 95 5.66 -0.95 10.20
C GLY A 95 7.12 -0.52 10.04
N SER A 96 7.36 0.68 9.50
CA SER A 96 8.70 1.29 9.40
C SER A 96 9.40 1.58 10.75
N ALA A 97 8.69 1.51 11.89
CA ALA A 97 9.32 1.59 13.22
C ALA A 97 10.34 0.46 13.48
N LEU A 98 10.26 -0.64 12.71
CA LEU A 98 11.24 -1.74 12.72
C LEU A 98 12.69 -1.25 12.60
N GLN A 99 12.96 -0.10 11.94
CA GLN A 99 14.30 0.48 11.81
C GLN A 99 15.00 0.77 13.15
N TYR A 100 14.22 1.03 14.20
CA TYR A 100 14.74 1.35 15.54
C TYR A 100 14.90 0.13 16.43
N ALA A 101 14.39 -1.03 16.02
CA ALA A 101 14.49 -2.26 16.78
C ALA A 101 15.93 -2.79 16.87
N ALA A 102 16.26 -3.47 17.97
CA ALA A 102 17.53 -4.15 18.14
C ALA A 102 17.81 -5.13 16.98
N PRO A 103 19.07 -5.35 16.57
CA PRO A 103 19.40 -6.21 15.43
C PRO A 103 18.83 -7.64 15.51
N ALA A 104 18.71 -8.19 16.71
CA ALA A 104 18.07 -9.48 16.95
C ALA A 104 16.58 -9.49 16.56
N LEU A 105 15.84 -8.44 16.89
CA LEU A 105 14.43 -8.28 16.55
C LEU A 105 14.22 -7.96 15.05
N ARG A 106 15.17 -7.27 14.41
CA ARG A 106 15.18 -7.12 12.94
C ARG A 106 15.48 -8.43 12.20
N SER A 107 15.87 -9.48 12.93
CA SER A 107 16.04 -10.86 12.47
C SER A 107 14.91 -11.80 12.93
N ASP A 108 13.92 -11.31 13.70
CA ASP A 108 12.73 -12.09 14.07
C ASP A 108 11.75 -12.12 12.89
N ARG A 109 11.61 -13.31 12.30
CA ARG A 109 10.75 -13.58 11.15
C ARG A 109 9.30 -13.15 11.37
N GLU A 110 8.72 -13.43 12.53
CA GLU A 110 7.30 -13.15 12.79
C GLU A 110 7.07 -11.67 13.11
N LEU A 111 8.01 -11.02 13.80
CA LEU A 111 7.97 -9.58 14.00
C LEU A 111 8.10 -8.81 12.67
N VAL A 112 9.03 -9.23 11.80
CA VAL A 112 9.19 -8.64 10.45
C VAL A 112 7.96 -8.90 9.58
N LYS A 113 7.31 -10.07 9.68
CA LYS A 113 6.03 -10.33 9.00
C LYS A 113 4.92 -9.38 9.44
N VAL A 114 4.83 -9.03 10.73
CA VAL A 114 3.91 -7.98 11.21
C VAL A 114 4.30 -6.61 10.62
N ALA A 115 5.59 -6.29 10.55
CA ALA A 115 6.07 -5.04 9.97
C ALA A 115 5.68 -4.88 8.50
N VAL A 116 5.99 -5.87 7.66
CA VAL A 116 5.74 -5.79 6.21
C VAL A 116 4.27 -5.91 5.84
N ALA A 117 3.45 -6.54 6.69
CA ALA A 117 2.00 -6.55 6.53
C ALA A 117 1.36 -5.18 6.79
N GLN A 118 1.94 -4.37 7.69
CA GLN A 118 1.52 -3.00 7.95
C GLN A 118 2.09 -2.02 6.91
N ASP A 119 3.39 -2.13 6.62
CA ASP A 119 4.13 -1.30 5.66
C ASP A 119 5.18 -2.13 4.93
N GLY A 120 4.96 -2.47 3.65
CA GLY A 120 5.86 -3.35 2.90
C GLY A 120 7.24 -2.72 2.62
N TYR A 121 7.41 -1.40 2.78
CA TYR A 121 8.73 -0.78 2.76
C TYR A 121 9.58 -1.16 3.98
N ALA A 122 8.98 -1.67 5.07
CA ALA A 122 9.69 -2.12 6.27
C ALA A 122 10.66 -3.28 6.00
N LEU A 123 10.53 -3.99 4.87
CA LEU A 123 11.49 -5.00 4.41
C LEU A 123 12.92 -4.44 4.30
N SER A 124 13.07 -3.13 4.03
CA SER A 124 14.38 -2.45 4.00
C SER A 124 15.14 -2.48 5.33
N TYR A 125 14.43 -2.63 6.45
CA TYR A 125 14.99 -2.62 7.80
C TYR A 125 15.20 -4.02 8.38
N ALA A 126 14.59 -5.04 7.76
CA ALA A 126 14.82 -6.43 8.10
C ALA A 126 16.28 -6.84 7.85
N ALA A 127 16.76 -7.84 8.60
CA ALA A 127 18.07 -8.43 8.36
C ALA A 127 18.16 -9.03 6.94
N GLU A 128 19.36 -9.02 6.34
CA GLU A 128 19.58 -9.51 4.96
C GLU A 128 19.08 -10.95 4.74
N ALA A 129 19.17 -11.81 5.77
CA ALA A 129 18.63 -13.17 5.75
C ALA A 129 17.11 -13.20 5.51
N LEU A 130 16.36 -12.25 6.08
CA LEU A 130 14.91 -12.13 5.90
C LEU A 130 14.53 -11.36 4.61
N GLN A 131 15.43 -10.53 4.08
CA GLN A 131 15.31 -10.03 2.70
C GLN A 131 15.46 -11.14 1.66
N GLY A 132 16.07 -12.27 2.03
CA GLY A 132 16.10 -13.53 1.28
C GLY A 132 14.99 -14.53 1.63
N ASP A 133 14.16 -14.27 2.65
CA ASP A 133 13.05 -15.16 3.02
C ASP A 133 11.86 -14.95 2.07
N ARG A 134 11.49 -16.02 1.37
CA ARG A 134 10.42 -16.00 0.37
C ARG A 134 9.08 -15.53 0.95
N GLU A 135 8.66 -16.04 2.11
CA GLU A 135 7.36 -15.70 2.71
C GLU A 135 7.34 -14.23 3.16
N VAL A 136 8.44 -13.73 3.71
CA VAL A 136 8.57 -12.35 4.17
C VAL A 136 8.52 -11.38 2.99
N VAL A 137 9.25 -11.68 1.91
CA VAL A 137 9.24 -10.88 0.69
C VAL A 137 7.89 -10.95 -0.03
N GLU A 138 7.26 -12.12 -0.14
CA GLU A 138 5.93 -12.26 -0.73
C GLU A 138 4.87 -11.47 0.07
N ALA A 139 4.95 -11.45 1.41
CA ALA A 139 4.09 -10.62 2.25
C ALA A 139 4.32 -9.10 2.02
N ALA A 140 5.58 -8.67 1.94
CA ALA A 140 5.93 -7.27 1.67
C ALA A 140 5.47 -6.81 0.27
N VAL A 141 5.69 -7.65 -0.74
CA VAL A 141 5.30 -7.41 -2.13
C VAL A 141 3.78 -7.41 -2.31
N ALA A 142 3.05 -8.22 -1.54
CA ALA A 142 1.59 -8.21 -1.51
C ALA A 142 1.00 -6.95 -0.85
N GLN A 143 1.75 -6.27 0.03
CA GLN A 143 1.38 -4.98 0.61
C GLN A 143 1.67 -3.82 -0.35
N THR A 144 2.87 -3.80 -0.95
CA THR A 144 3.27 -2.84 -1.98
C THR A 144 4.26 -3.47 -2.95
N GLY A 145 3.96 -3.47 -4.25
CA GLY A 145 4.84 -4.10 -5.24
C GLY A 145 6.25 -3.50 -5.28
N PHE A 146 6.42 -2.24 -4.86
CA PHE A 146 7.74 -1.59 -4.77
C PHE A 146 8.66 -2.17 -3.69
N ALA A 147 8.15 -2.96 -2.73
CA ALA A 147 8.97 -3.67 -1.75
C ALA A 147 10.00 -4.61 -2.39
N LEU A 148 9.75 -5.06 -3.64
CA LEU A 148 10.67 -5.86 -4.45
C LEU A 148 12.09 -5.27 -4.51
N GLN A 149 12.26 -3.95 -4.38
CA GLN A 149 13.58 -3.31 -4.41
C GLN A 149 14.51 -3.70 -3.25
N PHE A 150 13.94 -4.15 -2.12
CA PHE A 150 14.68 -4.58 -0.93
C PHE A 150 14.80 -6.10 -0.82
N ALA A 151 14.19 -6.86 -1.74
CA ALA A 151 14.34 -8.30 -1.78
C ALA A 151 15.75 -8.70 -2.25
N ALA A 152 16.25 -9.84 -1.77
CA ALA A 152 17.54 -10.38 -2.19
C ALA A 152 17.58 -10.63 -3.71
N PRO A 153 18.75 -10.55 -4.37
CA PRO A 153 18.87 -10.69 -5.83
C PRO A 153 18.23 -11.97 -6.43
N ALA A 154 18.21 -13.06 -5.67
CA ALA A 154 17.55 -14.30 -6.05
C ALA A 154 16.02 -14.11 -6.19
N LEU A 155 15.37 -13.49 -5.20
CA LEU A 155 13.92 -13.24 -5.22
C LEU A 155 13.53 -12.12 -6.20
N ARG A 156 14.42 -11.16 -6.45
CA ARG A 156 14.29 -10.19 -7.56
C ARG A 156 14.36 -10.83 -8.95
N SER A 157 14.81 -12.08 -9.03
CA SER A 157 14.85 -12.90 -10.25
C SER A 157 13.74 -13.96 -10.31
N ASP A 158 13.03 -14.20 -9.21
CA ASP A 158 11.96 -15.20 -9.14
C ASP A 158 10.73 -14.71 -9.94
N PRO A 159 10.29 -15.44 -10.99
CA PRO A 159 9.19 -14.98 -11.83
C PRO A 159 7.88 -14.77 -11.06
N GLU A 160 7.59 -15.54 -10.01
CA GLU A 160 6.33 -15.44 -9.28
C GLU A 160 6.34 -14.25 -8.32
N VAL A 161 7.45 -14.02 -7.61
CA VAL A 161 7.62 -12.83 -6.75
C VAL A 161 7.57 -11.54 -7.58
N VAL A 162 8.25 -11.51 -8.74
CA VAL A 162 8.20 -10.35 -9.63
C VAL A 162 6.80 -10.18 -10.27
N LYS A 163 6.11 -11.27 -10.64
CA LYS A 163 4.71 -11.22 -11.10
C LYS A 163 3.79 -10.62 -10.02
N ALA A 164 3.91 -11.04 -8.77
CA ALA A 164 3.14 -10.51 -7.66
C ALA A 164 3.34 -8.99 -7.52
N ALA A 165 4.59 -8.51 -7.61
CA ALA A 165 4.92 -7.09 -7.55
C ALA A 165 4.26 -6.26 -8.67
N VAL A 166 4.32 -6.74 -9.92
CA VAL A 166 3.79 -5.98 -11.09
C VAL A 166 2.27 -6.05 -11.22
N LEU A 167 1.58 -6.98 -10.53
CA LEU A 167 0.12 -7.05 -10.51
C LEU A 167 -0.50 -5.85 -9.79
N ASP A 168 0.06 -5.49 -8.63
CA ASP A 168 -0.28 -4.29 -7.87
C ASP A 168 0.34 -3.04 -8.50
N SER A 169 1.67 -3.01 -8.61
CA SER A 169 2.45 -1.83 -8.99
C SER A 169 3.30 -2.11 -10.24
N PRO A 170 2.78 -1.87 -11.47
CA PRO A 170 3.46 -2.25 -12.72
C PRO A 170 4.84 -1.63 -12.95
N HIS A 171 5.17 -0.52 -12.26
CA HIS A 171 6.50 0.09 -12.33
C HIS A 171 7.52 -0.58 -11.40
N ALA A 172 7.09 -1.44 -10.47
CA ALA A 172 7.97 -2.27 -9.65
C ALA A 172 8.88 -3.19 -10.49
N LEU A 173 8.50 -3.46 -11.75
CA LEU A 173 9.33 -4.16 -12.73
C LEU A 173 10.73 -3.55 -12.84
N GLN A 174 10.90 -2.23 -12.64
CA GLN A 174 12.21 -1.57 -12.65
C GLN A 174 13.20 -2.07 -11.60
N HIS A 175 12.68 -2.73 -10.54
CA HIS A 175 13.47 -3.32 -9.47
C HIS A 175 13.65 -4.83 -9.65
N ALA A 176 13.10 -5.45 -10.69
CA ALA A 176 13.43 -6.83 -11.04
C ALA A 176 14.92 -6.94 -11.45
N SER A 177 15.45 -8.16 -11.49
CA SER A 177 16.78 -8.41 -12.05
C SER A 177 16.78 -8.39 -13.58
N GLU A 178 17.95 -8.26 -14.21
CA GLU A 178 18.08 -8.29 -15.68
C GLU A 178 17.50 -9.57 -16.30
N THR A 179 17.61 -10.71 -15.62
CA THR A 179 17.04 -11.99 -16.06
C THR A 179 15.50 -11.97 -16.05
N ALA A 180 14.89 -11.35 -15.03
CA ALA A 180 13.44 -11.13 -14.98
C ALA A 180 12.98 -10.06 -15.99
N LEU A 181 13.79 -9.02 -16.25
CA LEU A 181 13.53 -8.02 -17.30
C LEU A 181 13.65 -8.59 -18.72
N ALA A 182 14.43 -9.66 -18.90
CA ALA A 182 14.50 -10.46 -20.12
C ALA A 182 13.44 -11.57 -20.19
N SER A 183 12.70 -11.83 -19.10
CA SER A 183 11.61 -12.81 -19.11
C SER A 183 10.38 -12.26 -19.83
N ARG A 184 10.11 -12.83 -21.01
CA ARG A 184 8.95 -12.50 -21.84
C ARG A 184 7.63 -12.65 -21.09
N GLU A 185 7.52 -13.61 -20.18
CA GLU A 185 6.31 -13.85 -19.39
C GLU A 185 6.06 -12.72 -18.38
N VAL A 186 7.08 -12.37 -17.58
CA VAL A 186 7.03 -11.30 -16.58
C VAL A 186 6.73 -9.95 -17.24
N VAL A 187 7.43 -9.64 -18.34
CA VAL A 187 7.19 -8.41 -19.10
C VAL A 187 5.78 -8.37 -19.69
N LEU A 188 5.25 -9.48 -20.22
CA LEU A 188 3.88 -9.52 -20.73
C LEU A 188 2.83 -9.33 -19.62
N ALA A 189 3.06 -9.87 -18.43
CA ALA A 189 2.19 -9.64 -17.26
C ALA A 189 2.15 -8.16 -16.87
N ALA A 190 3.33 -7.51 -16.75
CA ALA A 190 3.42 -6.09 -16.45
C ALA A 190 2.79 -5.20 -17.55
N VAL A 191 3.08 -5.49 -18.82
CA VAL A 191 2.53 -4.79 -19.99
C VAL A 191 1.00 -4.91 -20.07
N ALA A 192 0.43 -6.06 -19.71
CA ALA A 192 -1.03 -6.25 -19.67
C ALA A 192 -1.71 -5.35 -18.62
N ARG A 193 -1.02 -5.04 -17.50
CA ARG A 193 -1.49 -4.08 -16.50
C ARG A 193 -1.28 -2.65 -16.98
N ASN A 194 -0.07 -2.30 -17.38
CA ASN A 194 0.30 -0.97 -17.87
C ASN A 194 1.30 -1.08 -19.03
N GLY A 195 0.91 -0.64 -20.23
CA GLY A 195 1.78 -0.65 -21.41
C GLY A 195 3.07 0.18 -21.24
N GLY A 196 3.08 1.15 -20.33
CA GLY A 196 4.30 1.91 -19.97
C GLY A 196 5.41 1.04 -19.34
N ALA A 197 5.08 -0.12 -18.77
CA ALA A 197 6.07 -1.04 -18.20
C ALA A 197 7.08 -1.58 -19.24
N LEU A 198 6.75 -1.48 -20.54
CA LEU A 198 7.68 -1.78 -21.64
C LEU A 198 9.02 -1.04 -21.51
N GLN A 199 9.06 0.14 -20.86
CA GLN A 199 10.29 0.91 -20.69
C GLN A 199 11.39 0.20 -19.87
N TYR A 200 11.00 -0.76 -19.03
CA TYR A 200 11.93 -1.50 -18.18
C TYR A 200 12.38 -2.82 -18.81
N ALA A 201 11.69 -3.31 -19.84
CA ALA A 201 11.99 -4.58 -20.47
C ALA A 201 13.40 -4.58 -21.13
N ALA A 202 14.06 -5.74 -21.13
CA ALA A 202 15.33 -5.91 -21.83
C ALA A 202 15.21 -5.52 -23.30
N GLU A 203 16.31 -5.04 -23.91
CA GLU A 203 16.32 -4.49 -25.27
C GLU A 203 15.73 -5.44 -26.31
N GLY A 204 16.06 -6.73 -26.24
CA GLY A 204 15.48 -7.76 -27.13
C GLY A 204 13.95 -7.87 -27.04
N LEU A 205 13.36 -7.65 -25.86
CA LEU A 205 11.89 -7.63 -25.69
C LEU A 205 11.27 -6.28 -26.10
N ARG A 206 12.03 -5.18 -26.04
CA ARG A 206 11.65 -3.89 -26.65
C ARG A 206 11.73 -3.93 -28.19
N ALA A 207 12.41 -4.94 -28.75
CA ALA A 207 12.40 -5.29 -30.17
C ALA A 207 11.38 -6.39 -30.56
N ASP A 208 10.71 -7.06 -29.60
CA ASP A 208 9.62 -8.02 -29.91
C ASP A 208 8.37 -7.25 -30.37
N ARG A 209 8.07 -7.35 -31.67
CA ARG A 209 6.91 -6.74 -32.33
C ARG A 209 5.59 -7.00 -31.60
N GLU A 210 5.37 -8.21 -31.09
CA GLU A 210 4.11 -8.59 -30.45
C GLU A 210 4.00 -8.05 -29.02
N ILE A 211 5.11 -7.97 -28.26
CA ILE A 211 5.13 -7.29 -26.96
C ILE A 211 4.87 -5.80 -27.15
N VAL A 212 5.58 -5.15 -28.07
CA VAL A 212 5.42 -3.72 -28.39
C VAL A 212 3.99 -3.41 -28.85
N LYS A 213 3.40 -4.26 -29.70
CA LYS A 213 2.02 -4.14 -30.16
C LYS A 213 1.01 -4.24 -29.02
N ARG A 214 1.18 -5.18 -28.09
CA ARG A 214 0.35 -5.29 -26.87
C ARG A 214 0.49 -4.07 -25.98
N ALA A 215 1.72 -3.63 -25.70
CA ALA A 215 2.00 -2.42 -24.91
C ALA A 215 1.38 -1.17 -25.53
N THR A 216 1.56 -0.98 -26.84
CA THR A 216 1.01 0.15 -27.61
C THR A 216 -0.52 0.12 -27.68
N ALA A 217 -1.14 -1.06 -27.76
CA ALA A 217 -2.59 -1.22 -27.72
C ALA A 217 -3.19 -0.87 -26.34
N GLN A 218 -2.47 -1.15 -25.25
CA GLN A 218 -2.86 -0.80 -23.88
C GLN A 218 -2.62 0.69 -23.57
N PHE A 219 -1.45 1.22 -23.98
CA PHE A 219 -1.06 2.61 -23.81
C PHE A 219 -0.30 3.09 -25.04
N GLY A 220 -0.90 3.98 -25.84
CA GLY A 220 -0.31 4.46 -27.10
C GLY A 220 1.07 5.12 -26.93
N GLY A 221 1.32 5.74 -25.78
CA GLY A 221 2.63 6.31 -25.44
C GLY A 221 3.73 5.29 -25.15
N ALA A 222 3.42 3.99 -25.05
CA ALA A 222 4.41 2.93 -24.87
C ALA A 222 5.34 2.77 -26.08
N LEU A 223 4.87 3.13 -27.29
CA LEU A 223 5.62 2.97 -28.53
C LEU A 223 6.99 3.69 -28.51
N ARG A 224 7.12 4.80 -27.78
CA ARG A 224 8.39 5.54 -27.60
C ARG A 224 9.50 4.73 -26.91
N HIS A 225 9.14 3.64 -26.23
CA HIS A 225 10.06 2.77 -25.51
C HIS A 225 10.48 1.54 -26.31
N ALA A 226 9.83 1.26 -27.46
CA ALA A 226 10.23 0.19 -28.36
C ALA A 226 11.60 0.46 -29.00
N ALA A 227 12.22 -0.57 -29.57
CA ALA A 227 13.43 -0.43 -30.37
C ALA A 227 13.19 0.55 -31.55
N PRO A 228 14.18 1.38 -31.96
CA PRO A 228 13.97 2.45 -32.94
C PRO A 228 13.27 2.02 -34.24
N ALA A 229 13.58 0.83 -34.76
CA ALA A 229 12.97 0.27 -35.96
C ALA A 229 11.45 0.02 -35.83
N LEU A 230 10.94 -0.21 -34.62
CA LEU A 230 9.51 -0.40 -34.37
C LEU A 230 8.78 0.92 -34.07
N GLN A 231 9.48 1.96 -33.61
CA GLN A 231 8.86 3.26 -33.33
C GLN A 231 8.26 3.91 -34.59
N THR A 232 8.88 3.67 -35.75
CA THR A 232 8.46 4.18 -37.06
C THR A 232 7.51 3.24 -37.81
N ASP A 233 7.17 2.07 -37.28
CA ASP A 233 6.30 1.10 -37.95
C ASP A 233 4.88 1.67 -38.20
N PRO A 234 4.41 1.76 -39.47
CA PRO A 234 3.12 2.34 -39.78
C PRO A 234 1.91 1.64 -39.15
N GLN A 235 1.98 0.33 -38.88
CA GLN A 235 0.94 -0.41 -38.18
C GLN A 235 0.94 -0.07 -36.68
N LEU A 236 2.12 -0.02 -36.04
CA LEU A 236 2.24 0.34 -34.61
C LEU A 236 1.84 1.80 -34.37
N LEU A 237 2.21 2.73 -35.27
CA LEU A 237 1.74 4.12 -35.22
C LEU A 237 0.21 4.22 -35.36
N ARG A 238 -0.42 3.35 -36.17
CA ARG A 238 -1.89 3.26 -36.26
C ARG A 238 -2.52 2.69 -34.97
N THR A 239 -1.90 1.70 -34.31
CA THR A 239 -2.41 1.20 -33.01
C THR A 239 -2.24 2.22 -31.90
N ALA A 240 -1.11 2.94 -31.85
CA ALA A 240 -0.86 4.01 -30.88
C ALA A 240 -1.94 5.10 -30.94
N LYS A 241 -2.20 5.64 -32.15
CA LYS A 241 -3.24 6.66 -32.38
C LYS A 241 -4.66 6.16 -32.04
N ARG A 242 -4.93 4.85 -32.21
CA ARG A 242 -6.22 4.24 -31.81
C ARG A 242 -6.33 4.12 -30.28
N ALA A 243 -5.26 3.74 -29.59
CA ALA A 243 -5.22 3.65 -28.12
C ALA A 243 -5.36 5.03 -27.46
N GLU A 244 -4.67 6.05 -28.00
CA GLU A 244 -4.77 7.44 -27.56
C GLU A 244 -6.20 7.98 -27.68
N LYS A 245 -6.84 7.83 -28.85
CA LYS A 245 -8.24 8.21 -29.06
C LYS A 245 -9.20 7.50 -28.09
N ARG A 246 -8.98 6.21 -27.82
CA ARG A 246 -9.76 5.45 -26.82
C ARG A 246 -9.58 6.01 -25.41
N SER A 247 -8.37 6.42 -25.03
CA SER A 247 -8.10 7.05 -23.73
C SER A 247 -8.87 8.36 -23.58
N VAL A 248 -8.79 9.25 -24.58
CA VAL A 248 -9.52 10.54 -24.61
C VAL A 248 -11.04 10.33 -24.52
N LEU A 249 -11.59 9.40 -25.32
CA LEU A 249 -13.02 9.06 -25.27
C LEU A 249 -13.43 8.55 -23.87
N ARG A 250 -12.62 7.70 -23.24
CA ARG A 250 -12.91 7.17 -21.90
C ARG A 250 -12.92 8.28 -20.84
N TRP A 251 -11.98 9.23 -20.91
CA TRP A 251 -11.96 10.41 -20.04
C TRP A 251 -13.18 11.31 -20.24
N ASN A 252 -13.56 11.60 -21.48
CA ASN A 252 -14.74 12.42 -21.78
C ASN A 252 -16.04 11.79 -21.26
N VAL A 253 -16.19 10.47 -21.35
CA VAL A 253 -17.33 9.75 -20.76
C VAL A 253 -17.33 9.83 -19.23
N ILE A 254 -16.19 9.69 -18.56
CA ILE A 254 -16.07 9.83 -17.10
C ILE A 254 -16.44 11.25 -16.65
N LEU A 255 -15.95 12.28 -17.35
CA LEU A 255 -16.28 13.68 -17.07
C LEU A 255 -17.78 13.97 -17.28
N GLY A 256 -18.38 13.44 -18.35
CA GLY A 256 -19.81 13.54 -18.61
C GLY A 256 -20.68 12.90 -17.52
N ILE A 257 -20.35 11.68 -17.09
CA ILE A 257 -21.04 10.98 -16.00
C ILE A 257 -20.88 11.74 -14.66
N SER A 258 -19.68 12.26 -14.39
CA SER A 258 -19.41 13.07 -13.19
C SER A 258 -20.22 14.36 -13.19
N GLY A 259 -20.33 15.05 -14.33
CA GLY A 259 -21.19 16.21 -14.50
C GLY A 259 -22.67 15.90 -14.28
N LEU A 260 -23.17 14.80 -14.85
CA LEU A 260 -24.54 14.33 -14.65
C LEU A 260 -24.85 14.04 -13.17
N LEU A 261 -23.96 13.33 -12.47
CA LEU A 261 -24.08 13.06 -11.03
C LEU A 261 -24.08 14.33 -10.18
N LEU A 262 -23.31 15.35 -10.56
CA LEU A 262 -23.30 16.65 -9.90
C LEU A 262 -24.63 17.40 -10.10
N SER A 263 -25.17 17.37 -11.32
CA SER A 263 -26.47 17.95 -11.66
C SER A 263 -27.62 17.26 -10.93
N VAL A 264 -27.64 15.93 -10.86
CA VAL A 264 -28.63 15.17 -10.07
C VAL A 264 -28.53 15.52 -8.59
N ARG A 265 -27.31 15.62 -8.01
CA ARG A 265 -27.12 16.08 -6.63
C ARG A 265 -27.64 17.50 -6.39
N ARG A 266 -27.48 18.43 -7.35
CA ARG A 266 -28.05 19.78 -7.29
C ARG A 266 -29.58 19.76 -7.33
N ALA A 267 -30.17 18.98 -8.24
CA ALA A 267 -31.63 18.83 -8.35
C ALA A 267 -32.26 18.26 -7.06
N VAL A 268 -31.66 17.22 -6.47
CA VAL A 268 -32.13 16.65 -5.19
C VAL A 268 -32.00 17.64 -4.03
N ARG A 269 -30.91 18.42 -3.94
CA ARG A 269 -30.79 19.51 -2.94
C ARG A 269 -31.83 20.61 -3.14
N TRP A 270 -32.13 20.96 -4.39
CA TRP A 270 -33.18 21.94 -4.71
C TRP A 270 -34.57 21.42 -4.30
N LEU A 271 -34.93 20.18 -4.68
CA LEU A 271 -36.21 19.56 -4.31
C LEU A 271 -36.38 19.46 -2.78
N THR A 272 -35.34 19.05 -2.06
CA THR A 272 -35.38 18.95 -0.59
C THR A 272 -35.43 20.32 0.10
N SER A 273 -34.80 21.36 -0.46
CA SER A 273 -34.95 22.74 0.04
C SER A 273 -36.34 23.30 -0.25
N TRP A 274 -36.89 23.04 -1.44
CA TRP A 274 -38.24 23.47 -1.84
C TRP A 274 -39.29 22.83 -0.92
N ARG A 275 -39.23 21.51 -0.71
CA ARG A 275 -40.15 20.77 0.16
C ARG A 275 -40.07 21.16 1.65
N ARG A 276 -38.97 21.80 2.09
CA ARG A 276 -38.83 22.41 3.43
C ARG A 276 -39.35 23.84 3.52
N ARG A 277 -39.54 24.54 2.38
CA ARG A 277 -40.13 25.89 2.30
C ARG A 277 -41.63 25.86 1.99
N SER A 278 -42.14 24.74 1.50
CA SER A 278 -43.55 24.49 1.20
C SER A 278 -44.27 23.71 2.31
N ARG A 279 -43.76 23.78 3.54
CA ARG A 279 -44.28 23.18 4.78
C ARG A 279 -44.08 24.19 5.89
#